data_AF-A0A183JIB4-F1
#
_entry.id   AF-A0A183JIB4-F1
#
_cell.length_a   1.000
_cell.length_b   1.000
_cell.length_c   1.000
_cell.angle_alpha   90.00
_cell.angle_beta   90.00
_cell.angle_gamma   90.00
#
_symmetry.space_group_name_H-M   'P 1'
#
loop_
_entity.id
_entity.type
_entity.pdbx_description
1 polymer ?
#
loop_
_entity_poly.entity_id
_entity_poly.type
_entity_poly.pdbx_seq_one_letter_code
_entity_poly.pdbx_strand_id
1 'polypeptide(L)'
;MLHNKSESFAPSVGNELTRNFKNFGEPVYVNVYHLHWPNGLKMGAYHTGTVVYDREFGFGGHPFASSGIFQTTPMDIDSLGEEISFK
;
A
#
# COMPACT_ATOMS: atom_id res chain seq x y z
N MET A 1 8.55 -9.64 -29.30
CA MET A 1 7.10 -9.64 -28.98
C MET A 1 7.01 -10.13 -27.54
N LEU A 2 6.57 -9.42 -26.51
CA LEU A 2 5.86 -8.17 -26.34
C LEU A 2 6.44 -7.47 -25.09
N HIS A 3 6.57 -6.15 -25.15
CA HIS A 3 6.81 -5.30 -23.98
C HIS A 3 5.47 -5.09 -23.27
N ASN A 4 5.32 -5.49 -22.01
CA ASN A 4 4.25 -4.97 -21.16
C ASN A 4 4.84 -3.90 -20.25
N LYS A 5 4.70 -2.65 -20.71
CA LYS A 5 4.85 -1.46 -19.89
C LYS A 5 3.84 -1.55 -18.75
N SER A 6 4.31 -1.37 -17.52
CA SER A 6 3.49 -0.90 -16.42
C SER A 6 2.88 0.43 -16.85
N GLU A 7 1.63 0.40 -17.30
CA GLU A 7 0.86 1.63 -17.50
C GLU A 7 0.61 2.22 -16.12
N SER A 8 1.43 3.23 -15.80
CA SER A 8 1.12 4.17 -14.73
C SER A 8 -0.24 4.78 -15.03
N PHE A 9 -1.14 4.72 -14.05
CA PHE A 9 -2.42 5.41 -14.07
C PHE A 9 -2.16 6.93 -14.08
N ALA A 10 -1.91 7.50 -15.26
CA ALA A 10 -1.83 8.93 -15.46
C ALA A 10 -3.20 9.42 -15.98
N PRO A 11 -3.95 10.24 -15.21
CA PRO A 11 -5.22 10.78 -15.68
C PRO A 11 -4.97 11.80 -16.81
N SER A 12 -5.44 11.49 -18.00
CA SER A 12 -5.27 12.28 -19.23
C SER A 12 -6.28 13.42 -19.36
N VAL A 13 -6.33 14.35 -18.40
CA VAL A 13 -7.15 15.58 -18.55
C VAL A 13 -6.29 16.80 -18.25
N GLY A 14 -5.69 17.33 -19.31
CA GLY A 14 -5.14 18.68 -19.30
C GLY A 14 -6.26 19.71 -19.44
N ASN A 15 -6.32 20.67 -18.52
CA ASN A 15 -6.52 22.11 -18.76
C ASN A 15 -6.68 22.86 -17.43
N GLU A 16 -5.84 23.88 -17.24
CA GLU A 16 -5.83 24.94 -16.20
C GLU A 16 -5.82 24.56 -14.72
N LEU A 17 -6.47 23.48 -14.28
CA LEU A 17 -6.43 23.02 -12.89
C LEU A 17 -5.03 22.52 -12.50
N THR A 18 -4.30 21.86 -13.43
CA THR A 18 -2.93 21.34 -13.24
C THR A 18 -1.86 22.40 -12.96
N ARG A 19 -2.08 23.68 -13.31
CA ARG A 19 -1.11 24.75 -13.00
C ARG A 19 -1.12 25.16 -11.53
N ASN A 20 -2.23 24.95 -10.82
CA ASN A 20 -2.36 25.26 -9.38
C ASN A 20 -2.02 24.06 -8.47
N PHE A 21 -1.72 22.88 -9.03
CA PHE A 21 -1.33 21.69 -8.27
C PHE A 21 0.20 21.52 -8.08
N LYS A 22 1.01 22.51 -8.46
CA LYS A 22 2.47 22.36 -8.50
C LYS A 22 3.17 22.21 -7.13
N ASN A 23 2.43 22.16 -6.01
CA ASN A 23 2.95 22.14 -4.65
C ASN A 23 2.31 21.10 -3.70
N PHE A 24 1.63 20.05 -4.19
CA PHE A 24 0.99 19.06 -3.30
C PHE A 24 1.92 17.92 -2.83
N GLY A 25 3.16 17.86 -3.31
CA GLY A 25 4.08 16.75 -3.02
C GLY A 25 3.70 15.47 -3.76
N GLU A 26 4.40 14.38 -3.46
CA GLU A 26 4.09 13.06 -4.02
C GLU A 26 2.79 12.52 -3.40
N PRO A 27 1.86 11.93 -4.17
CA PRO A 27 0.68 11.28 -3.62
C PRO A 27 1.06 10.11 -2.69
N VAL A 28 0.39 10.05 -1.55
CA VAL A 28 0.56 8.98 -0.55
C VAL A 28 -0.79 8.31 -0.32
N TYR A 29 -0.80 6.98 -0.31
CA TYR A 29 -1.99 6.17 -0.05
C TYR A 29 -1.81 5.32 1.21
N VAL A 30 -2.92 4.82 1.75
CA VAL A 30 -2.93 3.84 2.84
C VAL A 30 -3.71 2.62 2.38
N ASN A 31 -3.03 1.49 2.28
CA ASN A 31 -3.66 0.20 2.09
C ASN A 31 -4.14 -0.32 3.44
N VAL A 32 -5.37 -0.88 3.49
CA VAL A 32 -5.99 -1.39 4.71
C VAL A 32 -6.39 -2.84 4.49
N TYR A 33 -5.88 -3.72 5.33
CA TYR A 33 -6.14 -5.16 5.27
C TYR A 33 -6.87 -5.60 6.54
N HIS A 34 -7.93 -6.37 6.37
CA HIS A 34 -8.63 -6.99 7.48
C HIS A 34 -7.90 -8.27 7.90
N LEU A 35 -7.62 -8.39 9.19
CA LEU A 35 -7.01 -9.59 9.77
C LEU A 35 -8.11 -10.51 10.30
N HIS A 36 -8.31 -11.65 9.65
CA HIS A 36 -9.29 -12.66 10.06
C HIS A 36 -8.69 -13.51 11.17
N TRP A 37 -9.40 -13.66 12.28
CA TRP A 37 -9.01 -14.56 13.36
C TRP A 37 -10.07 -15.66 13.56
N PRO A 38 -9.68 -16.94 13.68
CA PRO A 38 -10.62 -18.08 13.72
C PRO A 38 -11.71 -18.03 14.80
N ASN A 39 -11.51 -17.24 15.86
CA ASN A 39 -12.39 -17.19 17.04
C ASN A 39 -13.02 -15.82 17.31
N GLY A 40 -12.93 -14.86 16.37
CA GLY A 40 -13.55 -13.53 16.52
C GLY A 40 -12.95 -12.63 17.60
N LEU A 41 -11.85 -13.04 18.24
CA LEU A 41 -11.23 -12.34 19.37
C LEU A 41 -10.66 -10.94 19.00
N LYS A 42 -10.57 -10.65 17.69
CA LYS A 42 -10.01 -9.41 17.13
C LYS A 42 -10.90 -8.80 16.05
N MET A 43 -12.22 -8.79 16.24
CA MET A 43 -13.08 -7.99 15.36
C MET A 43 -12.58 -6.54 15.32
N GLY A 44 -12.32 -6.02 14.11
CA GLY A 44 -11.81 -4.67 13.90
C GLY A 44 -10.29 -4.53 13.97
N ALA A 45 -9.54 -5.64 13.97
CA ALA A 45 -8.09 -5.58 13.76
C ALA A 45 -7.76 -5.41 12.28
N TYR A 46 -7.01 -4.36 11.97
CA TYR A 46 -6.55 -4.04 10.63
C TYR A 46 -5.03 -3.94 10.60
N HIS A 47 -4.44 -4.47 9.53
CA HIS A 47 -3.09 -4.15 9.12
C HIS A 47 -3.13 -3.02 8.10
N THR A 48 -2.13 -2.15 8.10
CA THR A 48 -2.05 -1.05 7.15
C THR A 48 -0.63 -0.88 6.61
N GLY A 49 -0.52 -0.50 5.35
CA GLY A 49 0.74 -0.08 4.74
C GLY A 49 0.63 1.29 4.08
N THR A 50 1.69 2.08 4.15
CA THR A 50 1.77 3.40 3.50
C THR A 50 2.37 3.24 2.12
N VAL A 51 1.67 3.72 1.08
CA VAL A 51 2.10 3.60 -0.31
C VAL A 51 2.59 4.93 -0.84
N VAL A 52 3.83 4.97 -1.34
CA VAL A 52 4.42 6.12 -2.04
C VAL A 52 5.47 5.59 -3.02
N TYR A 53 5.61 6.23 -4.19
CA TYR A 53 6.56 5.80 -5.23
C TYR A 53 6.44 4.33 -5.63
N ASP A 54 5.20 3.83 -5.82
CA ASP A 54 4.91 2.43 -6.19
C ASP A 54 5.48 1.37 -5.24
N ARG A 55 5.66 1.76 -3.97
CA ARG A 55 6.13 0.90 -2.87
C ARG A 55 5.22 1.05 -1.67
N GLU A 56 4.92 -0.08 -1.04
CA GLU A 56 4.20 -0.12 0.23
C GLU A 56 5.19 -0.35 1.37
N PHE A 57 5.05 0.45 2.43
CA PHE A 57 5.88 0.39 3.62
C PHE A 57 5.03 0.02 4.83
N GLY A 58 5.52 -0.95 5.60
CA GLY A 58 4.92 -1.39 6.84
C GLY A 58 5.91 -1.36 7.98
N PHE A 59 5.39 -1.40 9.21
CA PHE A 59 6.17 -1.62 10.42
C PHE A 59 5.68 -2.89 11.12
N GLY A 60 6.61 -3.74 11.51
CA GLY A 60 6.35 -4.96 12.27
C GLY A 60 7.29 -5.07 13.45
N GLY A 61 6.74 -5.42 14.62
CA GLY A 61 7.56 -5.71 15.79
C GLY A 61 8.46 -6.93 15.53
N HIS A 62 9.75 -6.82 15.84
CA HIS A 62 10.69 -7.94 15.76
C HIS A 62 11.70 -7.90 16.93
N PRO A 63 12.33 -9.03 17.29
CA PRO A 63 13.21 -9.13 18.46
C PRO A 63 14.68 -8.74 18.19
N PHE A 64 14.95 -8.09 17.06
CA PHE A 64 16.32 -7.80 16.58
C PHE A 64 16.61 -6.29 16.70
N ALA A 65 17.84 -5.85 16.36
CA ALA A 65 18.21 -4.44 16.40
C ALA A 65 17.86 -3.63 15.12
N SER A 66 17.13 -4.23 14.17
CA SER A 66 16.59 -3.49 13.01
C SER A 66 15.47 -2.50 13.39
N SER A 67 15.08 -1.63 12.46
CA SER A 67 14.02 -0.63 12.66
C SER A 67 12.61 -1.21 12.62
N GLY A 68 12.44 -2.45 12.15
CA GLY A 68 11.14 -3.08 11.90
C GLY A 68 10.37 -2.54 10.71
N ILE A 69 10.97 -1.62 9.95
CA ILE A 69 10.40 -1.13 8.69
C ILE A 69 10.71 -2.15 7.59
N PHE A 70 9.70 -2.50 6.81
CA PHE A 70 9.83 -3.36 5.64
C PHE A 70 9.09 -2.77 4.45
N GLN A 71 9.42 -3.27 3.26
CA GLN A 71 8.85 -2.84 1.99
C GLN A 71 8.23 -4.05 1.27
N THR A 72 7.05 -3.86 0.69
CA THR A 72 6.35 -4.85 -0.14
C THR A 72 5.89 -4.25 -1.46
N THR A 73 5.46 -5.11 -2.37
CA THR A 73 4.63 -4.68 -3.50
C THR A 73 3.28 -4.20 -2.96
N PRO A 74 2.72 -3.09 -3.47
CA PRO A 74 1.40 -2.64 -3.03
C PRO A 74 0.32 -3.72 -3.21
N MET A 75 -0.50 -3.94 -2.18
CA MET A 75 -1.61 -4.90 -2.19
C MET A 75 -1.19 -6.37 -2.36
N ASP A 76 0.03 -6.73 -1.93
CA ASP A 76 0.55 -8.10 -1.99
C ASP A 76 -0.05 -9.00 -0.89
N ILE A 77 -1.29 -9.42 -1.08
CA ILE A 77 -2.04 -10.24 -0.11
C ILE A 77 -1.39 -11.63 0.07
N ASP A 78 -0.80 -12.16 -1.01
CA ASP A 78 -0.22 -13.50 -1.01
C ASP A 78 0.99 -13.61 -0.05
N SER A 79 1.77 -12.54 0.11
CA SER A 79 2.89 -12.50 1.05
C SER A 79 2.48 -12.20 2.50
N LEU A 80 1.25 -11.71 2.71
CA LEU A 80 0.71 -11.38 4.03
C LEU A 80 0.06 -12.61 4.70
N GLY A 81 -0.48 -13.55 3.92
CA GLY A 81 -0.99 -14.84 4.38
C GLY A 81 -2.51 -15.02 4.20
N GLU A 82 -2.97 -16.26 4.23
CA GLU A 82 -4.36 -16.66 3.89
C GLU A 82 -5.43 -16.07 4.82
N GLU A 83 -5.03 -15.62 6.01
CA GLU A 83 -5.92 -15.02 7.02
C GLU A 83 -6.14 -13.51 6.79
N ILE A 84 -5.70 -12.95 5.65
CA ILE A 84 -5.70 -11.51 5.38
C ILE A 84 -6.46 -11.20 4.09
N SER A 85 -7.32 -10.17 4.11
CA SER A 85 -8.03 -9.68 2.93
C SER A 85 -7.90 -8.17 2.77
N PHE A 86 -7.65 -7.70 1.54
CA PHE A 86 -7.64 -6.28 1.19
C PHE A 86 -9.05 -5.69 1.16
N LYS A 87 -9.22 -4.44 1.60
CA LYS A 87 -10.51 -3.75 1.68
C LYS A 87 -10.52 -2.41 0.94
#